data_AF-A0A8K0ECP1-F1
#
_entry.id   AF-A0A8K0ECP1-F1
#
_cell.length_a   1.000
_cell.length_b   1.000
_cell.length_c   1.000
_cell.angle_alpha   90.00
_cell.angle_beta   90.00
_cell.angle_gamma   90.00
#
_symmetry.space_group_name_H-M   'P 1'
#
loop_
_entity.id
_entity.type
_entity.pdbx_description
1 polymer ?
#
loop_
_entity_poly.entity_id
_entity_poly.type
_entity_poly.pdbx_seq_one_letter_code
_entity_poly.pdbx_strand_id
1 'polypeptide(L)'
;MAGQGVEKYFFQVRQEVTSDWKDLAFFLGFDGPEIDNIDGRNRDDRSRCMDLLQEWKRKNKDAATTEVLMEALSNAGLQSVVHGLKAKRIRTELHVATQPETLTQPQQETMGQPLRGQPPDEQSQPVPSCQPPQQMGRSSRKSDVPARPEGPIKLFIVYGGEDKDTLVEPLAHEIVDQGVPKENVFYDMWSIEHGTSIKESIALAIQDRSYGPRRYFFYIKQEVASCWKDLAFYLGVQDSTTSNIDGRNRDDRSRCMDMLQEWKRTRGETATTEALMKALSDAGLREVLIGLKARFPELTPYFNYIAANMAVRWPQLAANLGLQFAQIQAIKQENHNDSWMCCQQILHMWQSYNGREAKVEDLIQAVRDTGHQDVAQELEIMQIDCNKKQDSC
;
A
#
# COMPACT_ATOMS: atom_id res chain seq x y z
N MET A 1 12.96 9.06 19.08
CA MET A 1 13.88 8.27 18.24
C MET A 1 13.41 8.41 16.80
N ALA A 2 14.17 9.08 15.94
CA ALA A 2 13.82 9.20 14.52
C ALA A 2 13.99 7.81 13.88
N GLY A 3 12.87 7.18 13.49
CA GLY A 3 12.89 5.88 12.82
C GLY A 3 13.78 5.97 11.58
N GLN A 4 14.69 5.01 11.41
CA GLN A 4 15.47 4.88 10.20
C GLN A 4 14.51 4.64 9.03
N GLY A 5 14.12 5.72 8.34
CA GLY A 5 13.17 5.69 7.24
C GLY A 5 13.72 4.98 6.00
N VAL A 6 12.90 4.92 4.96
CA VAL A 6 13.21 4.29 3.66
C VAL A 6 14.53 4.75 3.03
N GLU A 7 15.02 5.93 3.42
CA GLU A 7 16.26 6.57 2.95
C GLU A 7 17.51 5.70 3.11
N LYS A 8 17.57 4.81 4.11
CA LYS A 8 18.72 3.90 4.31
C LYS A 8 18.93 2.92 3.14
N TYR A 9 17.90 2.74 2.32
CA TYR A 9 17.92 1.86 1.15
C TYR A 9 18.30 2.61 -0.13
N PHE A 10 18.23 3.94 -0.16
CA PHE A 10 18.41 4.73 -1.39
C PHE A 10 19.76 4.52 -2.03
N PHE A 11 20.83 4.46 -1.23
CA PHE A 11 22.17 4.22 -1.77
C PHE A 11 22.28 2.84 -2.44
N GLN A 12 21.63 1.82 -1.89
CA GLN A 12 21.65 0.49 -2.47
C GLN A 12 20.84 0.45 -3.77
N VAL A 13 19.61 0.98 -3.74
CA VAL A 13 18.75 1.08 -4.92
C VAL A 13 19.46 1.83 -6.04
N ARG A 14 20.06 2.98 -5.74
CA ARG A 14 20.84 3.77 -6.72
C ARG A 14 21.94 2.96 -7.41
N GLN A 15 22.66 2.13 -6.67
CA GLN A 15 23.77 1.37 -7.23
C GLN A 15 23.31 0.23 -8.13
N GLU A 16 22.14 -0.34 -7.86
CA GLU A 16 21.65 -1.53 -8.53
C GLU A 16 20.67 -1.23 -9.68
N VAL A 17 19.88 -0.16 -9.62
CA VAL A 17 18.87 0.19 -10.65
C VAL A 17 19.47 0.79 -11.91
N THR A 18 20.55 1.57 -11.78
CA THR A 18 21.28 2.18 -12.90
C THR A 18 20.36 2.74 -14.01
N SER A 19 20.37 2.15 -15.22
CA SER A 19 19.62 2.63 -16.39
C SER A 19 18.10 2.46 -16.30
N ASP A 20 17.59 1.61 -15.42
CA ASP A 20 16.15 1.31 -15.29
C ASP A 20 15.42 2.31 -14.36
N TRP A 21 16.07 3.42 -14.01
CA TRP A 21 15.52 4.41 -13.09
C TRP A 21 14.24 5.07 -13.63
N LYS A 22 14.06 5.16 -14.96
CA LYS A 22 12.83 5.68 -15.57
C LYS A 22 11.64 4.76 -15.35
N ASP A 23 11.85 3.44 -15.47
CA ASP A 23 10.83 2.45 -15.15
C ASP A 23 10.48 2.52 -13.66
N LEU A 24 11.49 2.62 -12.78
CA LEU A 24 11.25 2.83 -11.35
C LEU A 24 10.47 4.12 -11.07
N ALA A 25 10.82 5.24 -11.72
CA ALA A 25 10.14 6.52 -11.56
C ALA A 25 8.65 6.42 -11.88
N PHE A 26 8.34 5.74 -12.98
CA PHE A 26 6.98 5.48 -13.40
C PHE A 26 6.19 4.70 -12.34
N PHE A 27 6.77 3.62 -11.80
CA PHE A 27 6.11 2.81 -10.76
C PHE A 27 6.02 3.52 -9.40
N LEU A 28 6.85 4.53 -9.14
CA LEU A 28 6.73 5.43 -8.00
C LEU A 28 5.70 6.56 -8.21
N GLY A 29 5.03 6.58 -9.37
CA GLY A 29 3.94 7.50 -9.66
C GLY A 29 4.36 8.84 -10.27
N PHE A 30 5.57 8.92 -10.82
CA PHE A 30 6.01 10.10 -11.58
C PHE A 30 5.38 10.07 -12.98
N ASP A 31 5.00 11.25 -13.48
CA ASP A 31 4.55 11.41 -14.87
C ASP A 31 5.71 11.70 -15.83
N GLY A 32 5.44 11.63 -17.14
CA GLY A 32 6.46 11.86 -18.18
C GLY A 32 7.21 13.19 -18.02
N PRO A 33 6.51 14.33 -17.86
CA PRO A 33 7.17 15.62 -17.61
C PRO A 33 8.06 15.64 -16.36
N GLU A 34 7.63 15.02 -15.26
CA GLU A 34 8.46 14.91 -14.05
C GLU A 34 9.71 14.06 -14.30
N ILE A 35 9.58 12.94 -15.03
CA ILE A 35 10.70 12.07 -15.42
C ILE A 35 11.67 12.81 -16.34
N ASP A 36 11.19 13.52 -17.36
CA ASP A 36 12.00 14.28 -18.31
C ASP A 36 12.77 15.42 -17.61
N ASN A 37 12.16 16.05 -16.62
CA ASN A 37 12.83 17.06 -15.79
C ASN A 37 14.00 16.45 -15.00
N ILE A 38 13.79 15.28 -14.37
CA ILE A 38 14.86 14.54 -13.67
C ILE A 38 15.97 14.10 -14.64
N ASP A 39 15.60 13.66 -15.84
CA ASP A 39 16.53 13.25 -16.90
C ASP A 39 17.41 14.41 -17.40
N GLY A 40 16.80 15.59 -17.56
CA GLY A 40 17.46 16.80 -18.04
C GLY A 40 18.37 17.49 -17.03
N ARG A 41 18.05 17.40 -15.72
CA ARG A 41 18.83 18.07 -14.66
C ARG A 41 20.06 17.27 -14.18
N ASN A 42 20.14 15.98 -14.48
CA ASN A 42 21.22 15.09 -14.03
C ASN A 42 21.98 14.45 -15.20
N ARG A 43 23.32 14.39 -15.08
CA ARG A 43 24.20 13.87 -16.14
C ARG A 43 24.28 12.35 -16.24
N ASP A 44 24.10 11.63 -15.13
CA ASP A 44 24.26 10.18 -15.07
C ASP A 44 23.06 9.51 -14.39
N ASP A 45 22.79 8.26 -14.78
CA ASP A 45 21.63 7.49 -14.31
C ASP A 45 21.64 7.24 -12.80
N ARG A 46 22.82 7.16 -12.18
CA ARG A 46 22.88 7.04 -10.71
C ARG A 46 22.46 8.33 -10.04
N SER A 47 22.83 9.49 -10.56
CA SER A 47 22.36 10.77 -10.03
C SER A 47 20.87 10.96 -10.28
N ARG A 48 20.37 10.59 -11.47
CA ARG A 48 18.93 10.59 -11.80
C ARG A 48 18.12 9.71 -10.84
N CYS A 49 18.59 8.49 -10.58
CA CYS A 49 17.94 7.58 -9.64
C CYS A 49 17.95 8.12 -8.20
N MET A 50 19.07 8.70 -7.74
CA MET A 50 19.13 9.29 -6.40
C MET A 50 18.16 10.46 -6.25
N ASP A 51 18.10 11.32 -7.26
CA ASP A 51 17.25 12.50 -7.28
C ASP A 51 15.77 12.11 -7.31
N LEU A 52 15.42 11.11 -8.13
CA LEU A 52 14.10 10.48 -8.14
C LEU A 52 13.68 10.03 -6.74
N LEU A 53 14.53 9.27 -6.04
CA LEU A 53 14.19 8.72 -4.73
C LEU A 53 14.00 9.83 -3.67
N GLN A 54 14.79 10.90 -3.76
CA GLN A 54 14.64 12.07 -2.89
C GLN A 54 13.36 12.86 -3.18
N GLU A 55 13.06 13.13 -4.46
CA GLU A 55 11.81 13.78 -4.88
C GLU A 55 10.59 12.93 -4.48
N TRP A 56 10.67 11.61 -4.62
CA TRP A 56 9.61 10.69 -4.22
C TRP A 56 9.34 10.76 -2.72
N LYS A 57 10.39 10.76 -1.89
CA LYS A 57 10.26 10.91 -0.43
C LYS A 57 9.69 12.27 -0.05
N ARG A 58 10.14 13.34 -0.72
CA ARG A 58 9.65 14.70 -0.49
C ARG A 58 8.16 14.83 -0.83
N LYS A 59 7.73 14.25 -1.95
CA LYS A 59 6.34 14.29 -2.44
C LYS A 59 5.39 13.49 -1.53
N ASN A 60 5.82 12.31 -1.08
CA ASN A 60 4.96 11.39 -0.33
C ASN A 60 5.12 11.44 1.19
N LYS A 61 6.11 12.16 1.74
CA LYS A 61 6.37 12.34 3.18
C LYS A 61 6.30 11.00 3.94
N ASP A 62 5.33 10.81 4.82
CA ASP A 62 5.18 9.60 5.64
C ASP A 62 4.65 8.40 4.85
N ALA A 63 3.98 8.62 3.71
CA ALA A 63 3.53 7.56 2.80
C ALA A 63 4.66 6.96 1.95
N ALA A 64 5.84 7.59 1.91
CA ALA A 64 7.05 7.00 1.32
C ALA A 64 7.66 5.97 2.29
N THR A 65 7.08 4.77 2.24
CA THR A 65 7.44 3.62 3.06
C THR A 65 8.37 2.67 2.30
N THR A 66 9.02 1.74 3.01
CA THR A 66 9.91 0.76 2.35
C THR A 66 9.12 -0.18 1.45
N GLU A 67 7.87 -0.41 1.81
CA GLU A 67 6.91 -1.29 1.18
C GLU A 67 6.58 -0.77 -0.22
N VAL A 68 6.20 0.51 -0.34
CA VAL A 68 5.91 1.15 -1.63
C VAL A 68 7.15 1.15 -2.55
N LEU A 69 8.35 1.34 -1.99
CA LEU A 69 9.59 1.29 -2.77
C LEU A 69 9.90 -0.13 -3.27
N MET A 70 9.76 -1.15 -2.43
CA MET A 70 9.96 -2.55 -2.82
C MET A 70 8.96 -2.99 -3.89
N GLU A 71 7.70 -2.57 -3.75
CA GLU A 71 6.67 -2.83 -4.74
C GLU A 71 6.99 -2.17 -6.09
N ALA A 72 7.39 -0.89 -6.08
CA ALA A 72 7.78 -0.19 -7.31
C ALA A 72 8.99 -0.84 -7.99
N LEU A 73 9.99 -1.29 -7.22
CA LEU A 73 11.15 -2.03 -7.73
C LEU A 73 10.73 -3.38 -8.33
N SER A 74 9.85 -4.11 -7.65
CA SER A 74 9.30 -5.38 -8.13
C SER A 74 8.57 -5.19 -9.46
N ASN A 75 7.78 -4.12 -9.54
CA ASN A 75 7.04 -3.74 -10.73
C ASN A 75 7.95 -3.26 -11.88
N ALA A 76 9.06 -2.60 -11.57
CA ALA A 76 10.12 -2.28 -12.51
C ALA A 76 10.96 -3.50 -12.94
N GLY A 77 10.66 -4.71 -12.45
CA GLY A 77 11.41 -5.92 -12.79
C GLY A 77 12.74 -6.08 -12.06
N LEU A 78 13.01 -5.25 -11.05
CA LEU A 78 14.29 -5.17 -10.33
C LEU A 78 14.30 -6.12 -9.11
N GLN A 79 13.94 -7.39 -9.34
CA GLN A 79 13.76 -8.38 -8.27
C GLN A 79 15.04 -8.65 -7.48
N SER A 80 16.20 -8.66 -8.13
CA SER A 80 17.50 -8.80 -7.46
C SER A 80 17.70 -7.74 -6.36
N VAL A 81 17.29 -6.51 -6.65
CA VAL A 81 17.33 -5.39 -5.71
C VAL A 81 16.36 -5.62 -4.57
N VAL A 82 15.13 -6.04 -4.87
CA VAL A 82 14.11 -6.37 -3.86
C VAL A 82 14.62 -7.45 -2.92
N HIS A 83 15.18 -8.55 -3.44
CA HIS A 83 15.76 -9.62 -2.60
C HIS A 83 16.91 -9.10 -1.74
N GLY A 84 17.80 -8.28 -2.30
CA GLY A 84 18.89 -7.63 -1.56
C GLY A 84 18.38 -6.75 -0.41
N LEU A 85 17.30 -6.01 -0.64
CA LEU A 85 16.64 -5.19 0.37
C LEU A 85 15.94 -6.03 1.44
N LYS A 86 15.20 -7.09 1.05
CA LYS A 86 14.54 -8.04 1.96
C LYS A 86 15.57 -8.69 2.90
N ALA A 87 16.69 -9.18 2.36
CA ALA A 87 17.77 -9.80 3.13
C ALA A 87 18.42 -8.81 4.12
N LYS A 88 18.61 -7.56 3.70
CA LYS A 88 19.16 -6.51 4.57
C LYS A 88 18.20 -6.09 5.67
N ARG A 89 16.89 -6.04 5.40
CA ARG A 89 15.85 -5.78 6.40
C ARG A 89 15.87 -6.84 7.50
N ILE A 90 15.87 -8.11 7.11
CA ILE A 90 15.95 -9.26 8.03
C ILE A 90 17.23 -9.19 8.88
N ARG A 91 18.39 -8.93 8.27
CA ARG A 91 19.67 -8.80 9.00
C ARG A 91 19.68 -7.64 10.00
N THR A 92 19.03 -6.53 9.65
CA THR A 92 18.94 -5.35 10.54
C THR A 92 18.04 -5.63 11.73
N GLU A 93 16.95 -6.38 11.54
CA GLU A 93 16.01 -6.76 12.60
C GLU A 93 16.62 -7.79 13.58
N LEU A 94 17.41 -8.75 13.07
CA LEU A 94 18.16 -9.72 13.90
C LEU A 94 19.22 -9.08 14.82
N HIS A 95 19.87 -7.99 14.38
CA HIS A 95 20.83 -7.25 15.22
C HIS A 95 20.17 -6.43 16.34
N VAL A 96 18.89 -6.08 16.20
CA VAL A 96 18.13 -5.37 17.26
C VAL A 96 17.68 -6.36 18.34
N ALA A 97 17.39 -7.61 17.98
CA ALA A 97 17.00 -8.66 18.92
C ALA A 97 18.17 -9.25 19.75
N THR A 98 19.43 -8.91 19.41
CA THR A 98 20.64 -9.47 20.02
C THR A 98 21.53 -8.39 20.65
N GLN A 99 20.94 -7.37 21.27
CA GLN A 99 21.70 -6.60 22.26
C GLN A 99 21.68 -7.35 23.59
N PRO A 100 22.83 -7.82 24.10
CA PRO A 100 22.88 -8.27 25.48
C PRO A 100 22.65 -7.06 26.38
N GLU A 101 21.66 -7.16 27.26
CA GLU A 101 21.51 -6.27 28.41
C GLU A 101 22.87 -6.18 29.11
N THR A 102 23.46 -4.99 29.12
CA THR A 102 24.63 -4.68 29.93
C THR A 102 24.25 -4.89 31.39
N LEU A 103 24.62 -6.05 31.92
CA LEU A 103 24.59 -6.39 33.33
C LEU A 103 25.45 -5.38 34.11
N THR A 104 24.79 -4.75 35.08
CA THR A 104 25.32 -4.12 36.26
C THR A 104 26.53 -4.89 36.82
N GLN A 105 27.72 -4.27 36.87
CA GLN A 105 28.85 -4.81 37.62
C GLN A 105 28.74 -4.40 39.11
N PRO A 106 28.95 -5.32 40.06
CA PRO A 106 29.02 -5.02 41.48
C PRO A 106 30.36 -4.41 41.87
N GLN A 107 30.32 -3.42 42.75
CA GLN A 107 31.47 -2.79 43.39
C GLN A 107 32.28 -3.82 44.19
N GLN A 108 33.59 -3.89 43.95
CA GLN A 108 34.54 -4.61 44.79
C GLN A 108 34.93 -3.76 46.00
N GLU A 109 34.80 -4.36 47.18
CA GLU A 109 35.30 -3.89 48.46
C GLU A 109 36.84 -3.79 48.45
N THR A 110 37.37 -2.73 49.07
CA THR A 110 38.73 -2.74 49.62
C THR A 110 38.67 -2.14 51.02
N MET A 111 39.01 -2.97 52.01
CA MET A 111 39.05 -2.63 53.44
C MET A 111 40.15 -1.62 53.78
N GLY A 112 39.87 -0.77 54.77
CA GLY A 112 40.86 0.06 55.47
C GLY A 112 40.25 0.93 56.57
N GLN A 113 40.04 0.36 57.76
CA GLN A 113 39.74 1.05 59.04
C GLN A 113 41.00 1.78 59.60
N PRO A 114 40.94 2.75 60.55
CA PRO A 114 40.30 2.56 61.87
C PRO A 114 39.68 3.77 62.62
N LEU A 115 38.91 3.36 63.65
CA LEU A 115 38.19 4.04 64.75
C LEU A 115 38.83 5.27 65.44
N ARG A 116 37.99 6.27 65.81
CA ARG A 116 38.00 6.92 67.15
C ARG A 116 36.76 7.79 67.46
N GLY A 117 36.10 7.52 68.59
CA GLY A 117 35.54 8.54 69.51
C GLY A 117 34.10 9.06 69.30
N GLN A 118 33.19 8.64 70.18
CA GLN A 118 31.97 9.35 70.64
C GLN A 118 32.33 10.16 71.93
N PRO A 119 31.46 10.98 72.60
CA PRO A 119 30.14 11.61 72.29
C PRO A 119 30.07 13.09 72.84
N PRO A 120 28.99 13.65 73.45
CA PRO A 120 27.59 13.93 73.05
C PRO A 120 27.18 15.44 73.21
N ASP A 121 25.86 15.71 73.17
CA ASP A 121 25.07 16.84 73.74
C ASP A 121 24.59 17.90 72.74
N GLU A 122 23.42 18.54 72.84
CA GLU A 122 22.14 18.40 73.55
C GLU A 122 21.31 19.62 73.05
N GLN A 123 19.98 19.61 73.20
CA GLN A 123 19.06 20.77 73.16
C GLN A 123 18.64 21.30 71.76
N SER A 124 17.40 21.74 71.50
CA SER A 124 16.11 21.73 72.20
C SER A 124 15.07 22.22 71.18
N GLN A 125 13.85 21.72 71.32
CA GLN A 125 12.57 22.23 70.75
C GLN A 125 12.28 23.70 71.18
N PRO A 126 11.29 24.47 70.62
CA PRO A 126 9.89 24.02 70.50
C PRO A 126 8.97 24.61 69.39
N VAL A 127 7.78 24.00 69.38
CA VAL A 127 6.49 24.29 68.70
C VAL A 127 5.90 25.66 69.09
N PRO A 128 4.91 26.21 68.34
CA PRO A 128 3.48 26.10 68.76
C PRO A 128 2.51 25.93 67.55
N SER A 129 1.49 25.06 67.61
CA SER A 129 0.13 25.19 68.22
C SER A 129 -0.97 25.62 67.24
N CYS A 130 -2.12 24.93 67.34
CA CYS A 130 -3.34 24.96 66.49
C CYS A 130 -4.22 26.21 66.74
N GLN A 131 -4.93 26.80 65.75
CA GLN A 131 -6.33 26.55 65.27
C GLN A 131 -6.77 27.79 64.42
N PRO A 132 -7.96 27.90 63.76
CA PRO A 132 -9.02 26.94 63.37
C PRO A 132 -9.39 27.02 61.84
N PRO A 133 -10.35 26.22 61.32
CA PRO A 133 -10.74 26.24 59.91
C PRO A 133 -11.87 27.25 59.60
N GLN A 134 -11.68 28.08 58.59
CA GLN A 134 -12.73 28.92 58.00
C GLN A 134 -13.35 28.22 56.77
N GLN A 135 -14.67 28.02 56.82
CA GLN A 135 -15.51 27.75 55.66
C GLN A 135 -15.56 28.98 54.75
N MET A 136 -15.41 28.81 53.44
CA MET A 136 -16.15 29.57 52.42
C MET A 136 -16.05 28.89 51.06
N GLY A 137 -17.16 28.87 50.32
CA GLY A 137 -17.14 28.86 48.85
C GLY A 137 -17.55 27.58 48.14
N ARG A 138 -18.85 27.29 48.12
CA ARG A 138 -19.48 26.62 46.97
C ARG A 138 -19.13 27.41 45.70
N SER A 139 -18.56 26.75 44.69
CA SER A 139 -18.65 27.22 43.30
C SER A 139 -18.90 26.03 42.38
N SER A 140 -19.94 26.18 41.58
CA SER A 140 -20.59 25.19 40.74
C SER A 140 -19.63 24.53 39.74
N ARG A 141 -19.65 23.19 39.69
CA ARG A 141 -19.17 22.42 38.54
C ARG A 141 -20.04 22.78 37.34
N LYS A 142 -19.52 23.59 36.42
CA LYS A 142 -20.02 23.64 35.05
C LYS A 142 -19.67 22.31 34.38
N SER A 143 -20.70 21.65 33.89
CA SER A 143 -20.65 20.49 33.03
C SER A 143 -19.91 20.84 31.72
N ASP A 144 -18.79 20.16 31.49
CA ASP A 144 -18.05 20.19 30.23
C ASP A 144 -18.90 19.56 29.12
N VAL A 145 -19.40 20.40 28.21
CA VAL A 145 -19.91 19.97 26.91
C VAL A 145 -18.70 19.88 25.98
N PRO A 146 -18.45 18.74 25.29
CA PRO A 146 -17.31 18.65 24.38
C PRO A 146 -17.49 19.64 23.24
N ALA A 147 -16.45 20.45 23.01
CA ALA A 147 -16.39 21.44 21.96
C ALA A 147 -16.65 20.80 20.59
N ARG A 148 -17.52 21.43 19.79
CA ARG A 148 -17.75 21.08 18.38
C ARG A 148 -16.41 21.19 17.62
N PRO A 149 -16.09 20.24 16.73
CA PRO A 149 -14.93 20.37 15.86
C PRO A 149 -15.12 21.60 14.95
N GLU A 150 -14.31 22.63 15.17
CA GLU A 150 -14.18 23.79 14.28
C GLU A 150 -13.43 23.37 13.03
N GLY A 151 -14.15 22.78 12.09
CA GLY A 151 -13.69 22.48 10.75
C GLY A 151 -14.83 22.66 9.74
N PRO A 152 -14.52 22.94 8.46
CA PRO A 152 -15.54 23.04 7.43
C PRO A 152 -16.31 21.71 7.35
N ILE A 153 -17.63 21.78 7.46
CA ILE A 153 -18.52 20.61 7.37
C ILE A 153 -18.44 20.07 5.94
N LYS A 154 -17.98 18.83 5.80
CA LYS A 154 -18.00 18.09 4.54
C LYS A 154 -19.20 17.17 4.52
N LEU A 155 -20.00 17.23 3.47
CA LEU A 155 -21.22 16.46 3.29
C LEU A 155 -21.01 15.40 2.21
N PHE A 156 -21.33 14.15 2.54
CA PHE A 156 -21.29 13.02 1.61
C PHE A 156 -22.71 12.47 1.42
N ILE A 157 -23.21 12.48 0.19
CA ILE A 157 -24.54 11.98 -0.18
C ILE A 157 -24.37 10.57 -0.75
N VAL A 158 -25.00 9.58 -0.11
CA VAL A 158 -25.00 8.18 -0.54
C VAL A 158 -26.43 7.77 -0.88
N TYR A 159 -26.65 7.32 -2.10
CA TYR A 159 -27.95 6.82 -2.57
C TYR A 159 -27.82 5.39 -3.09
N GLY A 160 -28.61 4.48 -2.52
CA GLY A 160 -28.63 3.06 -2.86
C GLY A 160 -29.73 2.72 -3.85
N GLY A 161 -29.75 3.36 -5.02
CA GLY A 161 -30.73 3.10 -6.08
C GLY A 161 -30.20 3.44 -7.47
N GLU A 162 -30.88 2.95 -8.51
CA GLU A 162 -30.41 2.97 -9.91
C GLU A 162 -30.57 4.35 -10.58
N ASP A 163 -31.42 5.22 -10.05
CA ASP A 163 -31.76 6.51 -10.66
C ASP A 163 -31.06 7.69 -9.95
N LYS A 164 -29.74 7.75 -10.08
CA LYS A 164 -28.90 8.76 -9.41
C LYS A 164 -28.97 10.13 -10.10
N ASP A 165 -29.08 10.16 -11.43
CA ASP A 165 -29.07 11.41 -12.22
C ASP A 165 -30.30 12.28 -11.95
N THR A 166 -31.44 11.67 -11.58
CA THR A 166 -32.68 12.42 -11.29
C THR A 166 -32.82 12.84 -9.82
N LEU A 167 -32.02 12.30 -8.91
CA LEU A 167 -32.18 12.52 -7.47
C LEU A 167 -30.92 13.05 -6.78
N VAL A 168 -29.76 12.46 -7.03
CA VAL A 168 -28.52 12.77 -6.32
C VAL A 168 -27.93 14.09 -6.83
N GLU A 169 -27.91 14.28 -8.15
CA GLU A 169 -27.36 15.50 -8.75
C GLU A 169 -28.24 16.74 -8.44
N PRO A 170 -29.58 16.69 -8.56
CA PRO A 170 -30.44 17.81 -8.13
C PRO A 170 -30.34 18.10 -6.62
N LEU A 171 -30.22 17.07 -5.78
CA LEU A 171 -30.07 17.25 -4.33
C LEU A 171 -28.72 17.90 -3.98
N ALA A 172 -27.63 17.50 -4.65
CA ALA A 172 -26.32 18.12 -4.48
C ALA A 172 -26.34 19.60 -4.89
N HIS A 173 -27.03 19.94 -5.97
CA HIS A 173 -27.24 21.32 -6.40
C HIS A 173 -28.03 22.13 -5.37
N GLU A 174 -29.15 21.60 -4.87
CA GLU A 174 -29.97 22.25 -3.83
C GLU A 174 -29.17 22.51 -2.55
N ILE A 175 -28.31 21.58 -2.14
CA ILE A 175 -27.44 21.74 -0.95
C ILE A 175 -26.40 22.85 -1.15
N VAL A 176 -25.86 22.98 -2.37
CA VAL A 176 -24.95 24.07 -2.70
C VAL A 176 -25.69 25.41 -2.69
N ASP A 177 -26.92 25.46 -3.20
CA ASP A 177 -27.77 26.65 -3.19
C ASP A 177 -28.16 27.09 -1.76
N GLN A 178 -28.23 26.14 -0.82
CA GLN A 178 -28.40 26.42 0.62
C GLN A 178 -27.12 26.94 1.32
N GLY A 179 -26.05 27.18 0.56
CA GLY A 179 -24.83 27.85 1.03
C GLY A 179 -23.71 26.92 1.48
N VAL A 180 -23.81 25.61 1.20
CA VAL A 180 -22.68 24.69 1.41
C VAL A 180 -21.70 24.85 0.24
N PRO A 181 -20.41 25.13 0.48
CA PRO A 181 -19.43 25.25 -0.60
C PRO A 181 -19.36 23.97 -1.42
N LYS A 182 -19.34 24.10 -2.76
CA LYS A 182 -19.37 22.96 -3.69
C LYS A 182 -18.22 21.98 -3.45
N GLU A 183 -17.04 22.48 -3.07
CA GLU A 183 -15.87 21.70 -2.68
C GLU A 183 -16.05 20.85 -1.41
N ASN A 184 -17.13 21.09 -0.66
CA ASN A 184 -17.49 20.35 0.55
C ASN A 184 -18.69 19.42 0.35
N VAL A 185 -19.27 19.33 -0.86
CA VAL A 185 -20.38 18.42 -1.20
C VAL A 185 -19.84 17.32 -2.12
N PHE A 186 -19.93 16.09 -1.65
CA PHE A 186 -19.48 14.90 -2.37
C PHE A 186 -20.65 13.95 -2.56
N TYR A 187 -20.74 13.30 -3.72
CA TYR A 187 -21.73 12.27 -3.98
C TYR A 187 -21.15 11.15 -4.85
N ASP A 188 -21.70 9.95 -4.68
CA ASP A 188 -21.21 8.72 -5.30
C ASP A 188 -21.81 8.54 -6.71
N MET A 189 -20.97 8.54 -7.76
CA MET A 189 -21.39 8.31 -9.16
C MET A 189 -21.55 6.82 -9.53
N TRP A 190 -21.26 5.87 -8.62
CA TRP A 190 -21.19 4.45 -8.97
C TRP A 190 -22.52 3.76 -8.69
N SER A 191 -23.23 3.28 -9.71
CA SER A 191 -24.40 2.42 -9.50
C SER A 191 -23.96 1.09 -8.92
N ILE A 192 -24.45 0.77 -7.72
CA ILE A 192 -24.22 -0.54 -7.10
C ILE A 192 -25.25 -1.49 -7.73
N GLU A 193 -24.80 -2.43 -8.57
CA GLU A 193 -25.67 -3.50 -9.06
C GLU A 193 -26.21 -4.33 -7.88
N HIS A 194 -27.47 -4.74 -7.98
CA HIS A 194 -28.13 -5.60 -7.00
C HIS A 194 -27.30 -6.87 -6.73
N GLY A 195 -26.76 -6.98 -5.51
CA GLY A 195 -26.00 -8.15 -5.05
C GLY A 195 -24.55 -7.86 -4.68
N THR A 196 -24.00 -6.73 -5.12
CA THR A 196 -22.64 -6.32 -4.75
C THR A 196 -22.69 -5.55 -3.43
N SER A 197 -22.01 -6.04 -2.39
CA SER A 197 -21.96 -5.33 -1.12
C SER A 197 -21.23 -3.99 -1.30
N ILE A 198 -21.73 -2.90 -0.71
CA ILE A 198 -21.04 -1.60 -0.67
C ILE A 198 -19.56 -1.76 -0.23
N LYS A 199 -19.30 -2.74 0.63
CA LYS A 199 -17.94 -3.10 1.09
C LYS A 199 -17.06 -3.62 -0.05
N GLU A 200 -17.62 -4.40 -0.98
CA GLU A 200 -16.96 -4.99 -2.14
C GLU A 200 -16.68 -3.93 -3.22
N SER A 201 -17.64 -3.02 -3.47
CA SER A 201 -17.45 -1.90 -4.39
C SER A 201 -16.37 -0.91 -3.90
N ILE A 202 -16.31 -0.63 -2.60
CA ILE A 202 -15.25 0.22 -2.01
C ILE A 202 -13.89 -0.47 -2.07
N ALA A 203 -13.83 -1.78 -1.79
CA ALA A 203 -12.59 -2.55 -1.92
C ALA A 203 -12.07 -2.56 -3.36
N LEU A 204 -12.95 -2.77 -4.35
CA LEU A 204 -12.61 -2.71 -5.78
C LEU A 204 -12.15 -1.31 -6.21
N ALA A 205 -12.81 -0.24 -5.76
CA ALA A 205 -12.43 1.13 -6.10
C ALA A 205 -11.08 1.56 -5.49
N ILE A 206 -10.75 1.07 -4.28
CA ILE A 206 -9.44 1.27 -3.65
C ILE A 206 -8.36 0.44 -4.37
N GLN A 207 -8.71 -0.77 -4.81
CA GLN A 207 -7.81 -1.64 -5.59
C GLN A 207 -7.51 -1.07 -6.98
N ASP A 208 -8.48 -0.52 -7.71
CA ASP A 208 -8.25 0.01 -9.05
C ASP A 208 -7.35 1.26 -9.04
N ARG A 209 -7.44 2.07 -7.97
CA ARG A 209 -6.52 3.21 -7.74
C ARG A 209 -5.07 2.79 -7.47
N SER A 210 -4.85 1.60 -6.89
CA SER A 210 -3.52 1.09 -6.52
C SER A 210 -2.96 0.05 -7.51
N TYR A 211 -3.82 -0.66 -8.25
CA TYR A 211 -3.49 -1.84 -9.06
C TYR A 211 -4.07 -1.84 -10.47
N GLY A 212 -4.44 -0.66 -11.01
CA GLY A 212 -4.84 -0.53 -12.41
C GLY A 212 -3.77 -1.03 -13.40
N PRO A 213 -3.96 -0.87 -14.72
CA PRO A 213 -3.18 -1.59 -15.74
C PRO A 213 -1.66 -1.41 -15.70
N ARG A 214 -1.15 -0.40 -14.97
CA ARG A 214 0.28 -0.13 -14.77
C ARG A 214 1.05 -1.37 -14.30
N ARG A 215 0.47 -2.20 -13.42
CA ARG A 215 1.16 -3.39 -12.86
C ARG A 215 1.66 -4.35 -13.95
N TYR A 216 0.98 -4.38 -15.09
CA TYR A 216 1.31 -5.23 -16.24
C TYR A 216 2.28 -4.61 -17.23
N PHE A 217 2.49 -3.29 -17.19
CA PHE A 217 3.20 -2.57 -18.27
C PHE A 217 4.60 -3.09 -18.49
N PHE A 218 5.32 -3.40 -17.41
CA PHE A 218 6.66 -3.97 -17.55
C PHE A 218 6.63 -5.35 -18.22
N TYR A 219 5.69 -6.21 -17.85
CA TYR A 219 5.57 -7.52 -18.48
C TYR A 219 5.24 -7.39 -19.96
N ILE A 220 4.23 -6.59 -20.29
CA ILE A 220 3.83 -6.32 -21.68
C ILE A 220 4.98 -5.70 -22.47
N LYS A 221 5.72 -4.75 -21.89
CA LYS A 221 6.95 -4.19 -22.48
C LYS A 221 7.97 -5.26 -22.84
N GLN A 222 8.17 -6.28 -22.01
CA GLN A 222 9.15 -7.33 -22.30
C GLN A 222 8.68 -8.26 -23.42
N GLU A 223 7.39 -8.58 -23.46
CA GLU A 223 6.83 -9.59 -24.39
C GLU A 223 6.33 -9.01 -25.72
N VAL A 224 5.88 -7.75 -25.74
CA VAL A 224 5.17 -7.12 -26.87
C VAL A 224 6.00 -6.05 -27.56
N ALA A 225 7.23 -5.79 -27.10
CA ALA A 225 8.07 -4.72 -27.63
C ALA A 225 8.09 -4.67 -29.16
N SER A 226 8.39 -5.77 -29.85
CA SER A 226 8.51 -5.79 -31.31
C SER A 226 7.22 -5.53 -32.08
N CYS A 227 6.05 -5.69 -31.47
CA CYS A 227 4.72 -5.49 -32.08
C CYS A 227 3.89 -4.43 -31.35
N TRP A 228 4.57 -3.50 -30.66
CA TRP A 228 3.92 -2.44 -29.88
C TRP A 228 2.95 -1.57 -30.70
N LYS A 229 3.18 -1.41 -32.01
CA LYS A 229 2.30 -0.64 -32.92
C LYS A 229 0.95 -1.33 -33.13
N ASP A 230 0.95 -2.66 -33.23
CA ASP A 230 -0.29 -3.43 -33.36
C ASP A 230 -1.11 -3.28 -32.07
N LEU A 231 -0.46 -3.44 -30.91
CA LEU A 231 -1.11 -3.19 -29.63
C LEU A 231 -1.61 -1.74 -29.51
N ALA A 232 -0.86 -0.75 -29.99
CA ALA A 232 -1.27 0.66 -29.98
C ALA A 232 -2.57 0.88 -30.75
N PHE A 233 -2.72 0.24 -31.91
CA PHE A 233 -3.93 0.29 -32.73
C PHE A 233 -5.15 -0.25 -31.96
N TYR A 234 -5.04 -1.43 -31.34
CA TYR A 234 -6.15 -2.02 -30.58
C TYR A 234 -6.45 -1.28 -29.27
N LEU A 235 -5.46 -0.60 -28.70
CA LEU A 235 -5.65 0.33 -27.58
C LEU A 235 -6.27 1.68 -28.02
N GLY A 236 -6.46 1.90 -29.33
CA GLY A 236 -7.03 3.12 -29.89
C GLY A 236 -6.10 4.33 -29.75
N VAL A 237 -4.79 4.11 -29.71
CA VAL A 237 -3.78 5.17 -29.75
C VAL A 237 -3.72 5.72 -31.18
N GLN A 238 -3.77 7.05 -31.32
CA GLN A 238 -3.77 7.70 -32.64
C GLN A 238 -2.45 7.49 -33.39
N ASP A 239 -2.51 7.34 -34.72
CA ASP A 239 -1.32 7.15 -35.58
C ASP A 239 -0.29 8.27 -35.47
N SER A 240 -0.75 9.52 -35.24
CA SER A 240 0.12 10.68 -35.01
C SER A 240 0.94 10.50 -33.74
N THR A 241 0.31 10.06 -32.66
CA THR A 241 0.95 9.74 -31.38
C THR A 241 1.93 8.58 -31.54
N THR A 242 1.51 7.50 -32.22
CA THR A 242 2.37 6.34 -32.54
C THR A 242 3.61 6.78 -33.33
N SER A 243 3.45 7.62 -34.35
CA SER A 243 4.58 8.13 -35.15
C SER A 243 5.53 8.99 -34.34
N ASN A 244 5.01 9.82 -33.43
CA ASN A 244 5.83 10.63 -32.53
C ASN A 244 6.66 9.77 -31.56
N ILE A 245 6.05 8.71 -31.00
CA ILE A 245 6.73 7.76 -30.11
C ILE A 245 7.84 7.01 -30.87
N ASP A 246 7.56 6.60 -32.11
CA ASP A 246 8.51 5.88 -32.98
C ASP A 246 9.76 6.72 -33.28
N GLY A 247 9.58 8.03 -33.51
CA GLY A 247 10.67 8.97 -33.77
C GLY A 247 11.44 9.40 -32.53
N ARG A 248 10.84 9.38 -31.33
CA ARG A 248 11.48 9.82 -30.07
C ARG A 248 12.39 8.74 -29.47
N ASN A 249 12.02 7.47 -29.61
CA ASN A 249 12.68 6.35 -28.96
C ASN A 249 13.45 5.47 -29.94
N ARG A 250 14.65 5.02 -29.53
CA ARG A 250 15.55 4.22 -30.38
C ARG A 250 15.23 2.72 -30.38
N ASP A 251 14.64 2.23 -29.30
CA ASP A 251 14.34 0.80 -29.12
C ASP A 251 12.86 0.56 -28.88
N ASP A 252 12.41 -0.62 -29.28
CA ASP A 252 11.00 -1.01 -29.25
C ASP A 252 10.45 -1.20 -27.83
N ARG A 253 11.30 -1.50 -26.84
CA ARG A 253 10.86 -1.60 -25.44
C ARG A 253 10.51 -0.24 -24.88
N SER A 254 11.34 0.77 -25.14
CA SER A 254 11.05 2.16 -24.77
C SER A 254 9.81 2.67 -25.50
N ARG A 255 9.66 2.37 -26.79
CA ARG A 255 8.44 2.72 -27.57
C ARG A 255 7.19 2.07 -26.99
N CYS A 256 7.24 0.79 -26.67
CA CYS A 256 6.13 0.07 -26.06
C CYS A 256 5.75 0.66 -24.71
N MET A 257 6.74 0.98 -23.87
CA MET A 257 6.49 1.59 -22.56
C MET A 257 5.84 2.96 -22.71
N ASP A 258 6.38 3.82 -23.58
CA ASP A 258 5.82 5.15 -23.84
C ASP A 258 4.40 5.07 -24.40
N MET A 259 4.13 4.11 -25.28
CA MET A 259 2.78 3.87 -25.81
C MET A 259 1.78 3.49 -24.71
N LEU A 260 2.15 2.58 -23.80
CA LEU A 260 1.29 2.18 -22.68
C LEU A 260 1.04 3.34 -21.71
N GLN A 261 2.07 4.16 -21.47
CA GLN A 261 1.97 5.37 -20.65
C GLN A 261 1.02 6.39 -21.28
N GLU A 262 1.19 6.64 -22.57
CA GLU A 262 0.40 7.61 -23.33
C GLU A 262 -1.05 7.15 -23.48
N TRP A 263 -1.29 5.86 -23.69
CA TRP A 263 -2.62 5.27 -23.63
C TRP A 263 -3.30 5.52 -22.28
N LYS A 264 -2.61 5.20 -21.17
CA LYS A 264 -3.16 5.46 -19.83
C LYS A 264 -3.42 6.94 -19.57
N ARG A 265 -2.51 7.81 -20.04
CA ARG A 265 -2.62 9.27 -19.89
C ARG A 265 -3.81 9.84 -20.65
N THR A 266 -4.02 9.39 -21.89
CA THR A 266 -5.07 9.90 -22.78
C THR A 266 -6.46 9.35 -22.43
N ARG A 267 -6.56 8.09 -21.98
CA ARG A 267 -7.81 7.47 -21.59
C ARG A 267 -8.22 7.72 -20.13
N GLY A 268 -7.28 8.11 -19.26
CA GLY A 268 -7.56 8.43 -17.87
C GLY A 268 -8.18 7.25 -17.11
N GLU A 269 -9.34 7.46 -16.49
CA GLU A 269 -10.05 6.43 -15.71
C GLU A 269 -10.62 5.30 -16.59
N THR A 270 -10.81 5.53 -17.89
CA THR A 270 -11.26 4.48 -18.83
C THR A 270 -10.13 3.54 -19.26
N ALA A 271 -8.89 3.81 -18.85
CA ALA A 271 -7.74 2.92 -19.01
C ALA A 271 -7.78 1.83 -17.93
N THR A 272 -8.67 0.86 -18.09
CA THR A 272 -8.83 -0.25 -17.14
C THR A 272 -7.99 -1.46 -17.51
N THR A 273 -7.85 -2.40 -16.56
CA THR A 273 -7.20 -3.69 -16.79
C THR A 273 -7.91 -4.49 -17.89
N GLU A 274 -9.23 -4.47 -17.90
CA GLU A 274 -10.08 -5.20 -18.84
C GLU A 274 -9.90 -4.66 -20.26
N ALA A 275 -9.82 -3.34 -20.41
CA ALA A 275 -9.56 -2.71 -21.70
C ALA A 275 -8.19 -3.12 -22.26
N LEU A 276 -7.16 -3.19 -21.40
CA LEU A 276 -5.82 -3.66 -21.78
C LEU A 276 -5.81 -5.14 -22.15
N MET A 277 -6.45 -6.00 -21.35
CA MET A 277 -6.55 -7.44 -21.62
C MET A 277 -7.31 -7.72 -22.93
N LYS A 278 -8.39 -6.98 -23.17
CA LYS A 278 -9.15 -7.07 -24.43
C LYS A 278 -8.30 -6.66 -25.62
N ALA A 279 -7.56 -5.55 -25.53
CA ALA A 279 -6.68 -5.11 -26.60
C ALA A 279 -5.57 -6.12 -26.90
N LEU A 280 -4.97 -6.76 -25.88
CA LEU A 280 -4.00 -7.84 -26.07
C LEU A 280 -4.63 -9.03 -26.82
N SER A 281 -5.85 -9.42 -26.45
CA SER A 281 -6.59 -10.49 -27.14
C SER A 281 -6.90 -10.13 -28.59
N ASP A 282 -7.40 -8.92 -28.85
CA ASP A 282 -7.77 -8.46 -30.19
C ASP A 282 -6.54 -8.29 -31.10
N ALA A 283 -5.39 -7.94 -30.52
CA ALA A 283 -4.09 -7.90 -31.19
C ALA A 283 -3.49 -9.28 -31.50
N GLY A 284 -4.17 -10.37 -31.15
CA GLY A 284 -3.66 -11.73 -31.33
C GLY A 284 -2.55 -12.13 -30.36
N LEU A 285 -2.30 -11.34 -29.31
CA LEU A 285 -1.24 -11.57 -28.31
C LEU A 285 -1.71 -12.52 -27.20
N ARG A 286 -2.34 -13.64 -27.59
CA ARG A 286 -2.94 -14.60 -26.65
C ARG A 286 -1.93 -15.22 -25.71
N GLU A 287 -0.76 -15.61 -26.22
CA GLU A 287 0.34 -16.16 -25.40
C GLU A 287 0.81 -15.16 -24.32
N VAL A 288 0.88 -13.87 -24.68
CA VAL A 288 1.22 -12.82 -23.73
C VAL A 288 0.11 -12.68 -22.69
N LEU A 289 -1.16 -12.73 -23.10
CA LEU A 289 -2.31 -12.67 -22.19
C LEU A 289 -2.35 -13.87 -21.23
N ILE A 290 -2.05 -15.09 -21.71
CA ILE A 290 -1.93 -16.31 -20.90
C ILE A 290 -0.81 -16.15 -19.89
N GLY A 291 0.39 -15.77 -20.34
CA GLY A 291 1.53 -15.56 -19.45
C GLY A 291 1.30 -14.42 -18.45
N LEU A 292 0.56 -13.36 -18.84
CA LEU A 292 0.15 -12.27 -17.95
C LEU A 292 -0.79 -12.79 -16.87
N LYS A 293 -1.83 -13.55 -17.23
CA LYS A 293 -2.78 -14.14 -16.26
C LYS A 293 -2.12 -15.16 -15.33
N ALA A 294 -1.18 -15.94 -15.84
CA ALA A 294 -0.39 -16.87 -15.02
C ALA A 294 0.52 -16.12 -14.04
N ARG A 295 1.11 -14.99 -14.47
CA ARG A 295 2.03 -14.18 -13.65
C ARG A 295 1.32 -13.24 -12.68
N PHE A 296 0.09 -12.87 -12.98
CA PHE A 296 -0.75 -11.98 -12.18
C PHE A 296 -2.15 -12.59 -12.09
N PRO A 297 -2.31 -13.69 -11.33
CA PRO A 297 -3.61 -14.32 -11.18
C PRO A 297 -4.61 -13.36 -10.52
N GLU A 298 -5.86 -13.40 -10.98
CA GLU A 298 -6.96 -12.73 -10.27
C GLU A 298 -7.20 -13.46 -8.96
N LEU A 299 -6.69 -12.88 -7.86
CA LEU A 299 -6.76 -13.44 -6.52
C LEU A 299 -8.09 -13.12 -5.81
N THR A 300 -8.86 -12.15 -6.32
CA THR A 300 -10.12 -11.70 -5.72
C THR A 300 -11.13 -12.84 -5.48
N PRO A 301 -11.37 -13.77 -6.44
CA PRO A 301 -12.27 -14.90 -6.19
C PRO A 301 -11.78 -15.82 -5.04
N TYR A 302 -10.46 -16.04 -4.95
CA TYR A 302 -9.85 -16.82 -3.87
C TYR A 302 -10.01 -16.08 -2.54
N PHE A 303 -9.81 -14.76 -2.53
CA PHE A 303 -9.94 -13.95 -1.31
C PHE A 303 -11.36 -13.92 -0.79
N ASN A 304 -12.35 -13.76 -1.67
CA ASN A 304 -13.76 -13.83 -1.31
C ASN A 304 -14.13 -15.18 -0.70
N TYR A 305 -13.66 -16.28 -1.31
CA TYR A 305 -13.91 -17.63 -0.79
C TYR A 305 -13.23 -17.85 0.57
N ILE A 306 -11.96 -17.46 0.72
CA ILE A 306 -11.22 -17.56 1.99
C ILE A 306 -11.89 -16.69 3.06
N ALA A 307 -12.24 -15.44 2.76
CA ALA A 307 -12.87 -14.54 3.72
C ALA A 307 -14.24 -15.07 4.16
N ALA A 308 -15.00 -15.70 3.28
CA ALA A 308 -16.27 -16.33 3.62
C ALA A 308 -16.11 -17.55 4.53
N ASN A 309 -15.10 -18.40 4.28
CA ASN A 309 -14.96 -19.70 4.95
C ASN A 309 -13.97 -19.70 6.13
N MET A 310 -13.08 -18.70 6.21
CA MET A 310 -11.99 -18.63 7.20
C MET A 310 -11.99 -17.34 8.02
N ALA A 311 -13.08 -16.54 7.98
CA ALA A 311 -13.19 -15.29 8.71
C ALA A 311 -12.70 -15.42 10.17
N VAL A 312 -13.08 -16.47 10.91
CA VAL A 312 -12.72 -16.59 12.34
C VAL A 312 -11.22 -16.86 12.57
N ARG A 313 -10.53 -17.51 11.63
CA ARG A 313 -9.10 -17.91 11.75
C ARG A 313 -8.16 -17.00 10.98
N TRP A 314 -8.63 -15.83 10.52
CA TRP A 314 -7.81 -14.83 9.84
C TRP A 314 -6.50 -14.46 10.57
N PRO A 315 -6.38 -14.44 11.93
CA PRO A 315 -5.11 -14.11 12.57
C PRO A 315 -4.05 -15.21 12.38
N GLN A 316 -4.47 -16.48 12.36
CA GLN A 316 -3.57 -17.60 12.10
C GLN A 316 -3.15 -17.62 10.63
N LEU A 317 -4.08 -17.35 9.73
CA LEU A 317 -3.78 -17.20 8.31
C LEU A 317 -2.79 -16.06 8.08
N ALA A 318 -3.01 -14.89 8.71
CA ALA A 318 -2.10 -13.76 8.65
C ALA A 318 -0.69 -14.10 9.12
N ALA A 319 -0.57 -14.85 10.23
CA ALA A 319 0.73 -15.31 10.73
C ALA A 319 1.43 -16.26 9.74
N ASN A 320 0.68 -17.20 9.13
CA ASN A 320 1.21 -18.12 8.12
C ASN A 320 1.64 -17.40 6.83
N LEU A 321 0.93 -16.32 6.48
CA LEU A 321 1.27 -15.41 5.38
C LEU A 321 2.45 -14.46 5.71
N GLY A 322 3.02 -14.57 6.92
CA GLY A 322 4.22 -13.84 7.34
C GLY A 322 3.95 -12.45 7.93
N LEU A 323 2.71 -12.10 8.26
CA LEU A 323 2.39 -10.82 8.90
C LEU A 323 2.81 -10.83 10.38
N GLN A 324 3.35 -9.71 10.84
CA GLN A 324 3.78 -9.58 12.23
C GLN A 324 2.60 -9.39 13.18
N PHE A 325 2.75 -9.84 14.42
CA PHE A 325 1.73 -9.72 15.47
C PHE A 325 1.22 -8.27 15.64
N ALA A 326 2.11 -7.28 15.60
CA ALA A 326 1.74 -5.87 15.71
C ALA A 326 0.80 -5.41 14.57
N GLN A 327 1.06 -5.87 13.33
CA GLN A 327 0.22 -5.57 12.17
C GLN A 327 -1.15 -6.26 12.29
N ILE A 328 -1.16 -7.51 12.76
CA ILE A 328 -2.39 -8.26 13.03
C ILE A 328 -3.24 -7.52 14.09
N GLN A 329 -2.64 -7.02 15.17
CA GLN A 329 -3.39 -6.26 16.18
C GLN A 329 -3.90 -4.91 15.65
N ALA A 330 -3.12 -4.20 14.83
CA ALA A 330 -3.56 -2.95 14.21
C ALA A 330 -4.80 -3.17 13.32
N ILE A 331 -4.75 -4.16 12.42
CA ILE A 331 -5.87 -4.52 11.53
C ILE A 331 -7.12 -4.91 12.34
N LYS A 332 -6.93 -5.64 13.43
CA LYS A 332 -8.03 -6.03 14.33
C LYS A 332 -8.73 -4.81 14.94
N GLN A 333 -7.96 -3.80 15.34
CA GLN A 333 -8.49 -2.56 15.92
C GLN A 333 -9.15 -1.65 14.87
N GLU A 334 -8.53 -1.51 13.69
CA GLU A 334 -9.02 -0.69 12.58
C GLU A 334 -10.37 -1.17 12.06
N ASN A 335 -10.58 -2.48 11.98
CA ASN A 335 -11.80 -3.06 11.42
C ASN A 335 -12.87 -3.39 12.46
N HIS A 336 -12.77 -2.85 13.69
CA HIS A 336 -13.74 -3.08 14.76
C HIS A 336 -14.05 -4.57 15.03
N ASN A 337 -13.07 -5.47 14.85
CA ASN A 337 -13.24 -6.93 14.93
C ASN A 337 -14.20 -7.56 13.88
N ASP A 338 -14.54 -6.87 12.78
CA ASP A 338 -15.20 -7.52 11.64
C ASP A 338 -14.23 -8.54 11.02
N SER A 339 -14.49 -9.82 11.29
CA SER A 339 -13.60 -10.92 10.95
C SER A 339 -13.47 -11.13 9.44
N TRP A 340 -14.52 -10.81 8.69
CA TRP A 340 -14.47 -10.85 7.22
C TRP A 340 -13.59 -9.73 6.69
N MET A 341 -13.77 -8.50 7.20
CA MET A 341 -12.98 -7.35 6.77
C MET A 341 -11.50 -7.48 7.15
N CYS A 342 -11.20 -8.01 8.34
CA CYS A 342 -9.83 -8.32 8.74
C CYS A 342 -9.20 -9.37 7.81
N CYS A 343 -9.94 -10.41 7.44
CA CYS A 343 -9.47 -11.44 6.52
C CYS A 343 -9.21 -10.88 5.12
N GLN A 344 -10.10 -10.05 4.60
CA GLN A 344 -9.88 -9.36 3.32
C GLN A 344 -8.64 -8.46 3.37
N GLN A 345 -8.50 -7.65 4.42
CA GLN A 345 -7.37 -6.72 4.54
C GLN A 345 -6.02 -7.44 4.63
N ILE A 346 -5.92 -8.56 5.36
CA ILE A 346 -4.66 -9.32 5.42
C ILE A 346 -4.32 -9.98 4.08
N LEU A 347 -5.32 -10.44 3.32
CA LEU A 347 -5.11 -11.06 2.02
C LEU A 347 -4.62 -10.05 0.98
N HIS A 348 -5.23 -8.86 0.96
CA HIS A 348 -4.76 -7.75 0.13
C HIS A 348 -3.40 -7.23 0.55
N MET A 349 -3.11 -7.17 1.85
CA MET A 349 -1.81 -6.75 2.34
C MET A 349 -0.72 -7.80 2.04
N TRP A 350 -1.04 -9.09 2.08
CA TRP A 350 -0.15 -10.15 1.63
C TRP A 350 0.13 -10.04 0.12
N GLN A 351 -0.91 -9.81 -0.68
CA GLN A 351 -0.77 -9.59 -2.13
C GLN A 351 0.12 -8.39 -2.43
N SER A 352 -0.04 -7.28 -1.69
CA SER A 352 0.77 -6.08 -1.87
C SER A 352 2.24 -6.31 -1.49
N TYR A 353 2.50 -7.05 -0.40
CA TYR A 353 3.87 -7.36 0.04
C TYR A 353 4.62 -8.28 -0.90
N ASN A 354 3.92 -9.23 -1.52
CA ASN A 354 4.55 -10.20 -2.40
C ASN A 354 4.51 -9.77 -3.87
N GLY A 355 3.58 -8.90 -4.26
CA GLY A 355 3.45 -8.37 -5.61
C GLY A 355 3.41 -9.51 -6.64
N ARG A 356 4.45 -9.60 -7.47
CA ARG A 356 4.63 -10.63 -8.52
C ARG A 356 4.94 -12.03 -7.97
N GLU A 357 5.31 -12.13 -6.70
CA GLU A 357 5.55 -13.39 -6.00
C GLU A 357 4.29 -13.90 -5.29
N ALA A 358 3.18 -13.15 -5.33
CA ALA A 358 1.91 -13.58 -4.75
C ALA A 358 1.28 -14.68 -5.61
N LYS A 359 1.61 -15.93 -5.33
CA LYS A 359 1.11 -17.10 -6.05
C LYS A 359 -0.10 -17.71 -5.35
N VAL A 360 -1.02 -18.26 -6.15
CA VAL A 360 -2.18 -18.99 -5.64
C VAL A 360 -1.73 -20.18 -4.79
N GLU A 361 -0.63 -20.84 -5.16
CA GLU A 361 -0.05 -21.96 -4.41
C GLU A 361 0.41 -21.57 -3.01
N ASP A 362 1.06 -20.41 -2.86
CA ASP A 362 1.52 -19.92 -1.56
C ASP A 362 0.33 -19.58 -0.66
N LEU A 363 -0.75 -19.05 -1.25
CA LEU A 363 -2.00 -18.79 -0.56
C LEU A 363 -2.69 -20.09 -0.12
N ILE A 364 -2.80 -21.08 -1.01
CA ILE A 364 -3.36 -22.41 -0.72
C ILE A 364 -2.57 -23.09 0.40
N GLN A 365 -1.23 -23.02 0.35
CA GLN A 365 -0.38 -23.60 1.37
C GLN A 365 -0.56 -22.89 2.72
N ALA A 366 -0.64 -21.57 2.74
CA ALA A 366 -0.88 -20.83 3.98
C ALA A 366 -2.25 -21.18 4.60
N VAL A 367 -3.28 -21.38 3.77
CA VAL A 367 -4.61 -21.87 4.19
C VAL A 367 -4.51 -23.29 4.75
N ARG A 368 -3.81 -24.20 4.08
CA ARG A 368 -3.57 -25.56 4.54
C ARG A 368 -2.87 -25.59 5.90
N ASP A 369 -1.89 -24.72 6.11
CA ASP A 369 -1.14 -24.60 7.37
C ASP A 369 -2.00 -24.05 8.52
N THR A 370 -3.19 -23.51 8.24
CA THR A 370 -4.18 -23.18 9.29
C THR A 370 -5.04 -24.37 9.72
N GLY A 371 -4.92 -25.52 9.04
CA GLY A 371 -5.70 -26.74 9.28
C GLY A 371 -7.01 -26.85 8.49
N HIS A 372 -7.33 -25.91 7.58
CA HIS A 372 -8.54 -25.96 6.75
C HIS A 372 -8.26 -26.64 5.41
N GLN A 373 -8.08 -27.96 5.48
CA GLN A 373 -7.78 -28.78 4.31
C GLN A 373 -8.92 -28.79 3.28
N ASP A 374 -10.15 -28.66 3.74
CA ASP A 374 -11.36 -28.53 2.94
C ASP A 374 -11.35 -27.25 2.10
N VAL A 375 -11.04 -26.10 2.71
CA VAL A 375 -10.92 -24.83 2.01
C VAL A 375 -9.76 -24.88 1.02
N ALA A 376 -8.62 -25.43 1.41
CA ALA A 376 -7.47 -25.57 0.52
C ALA A 376 -7.77 -26.42 -0.73
N GLN A 377 -8.50 -27.55 -0.57
CA GLN A 377 -8.90 -28.41 -1.69
C GLN A 377 -9.84 -27.68 -2.67
N GLU A 378 -10.78 -26.90 -2.16
CA GLU A 378 -11.67 -26.14 -3.05
C GLU A 378 -10.95 -25.04 -3.81
N LEU A 379 -9.97 -24.38 -3.19
CA LEU A 379 -9.12 -23.42 -3.90
C LEU A 379 -8.28 -24.10 -4.99
N GLU A 380 -7.80 -25.34 -4.78
CA GLU A 380 -7.11 -26.13 -5.81
C GLU A 380 -8.04 -26.47 -6.99
N ILE A 381 -9.31 -26.82 -6.71
CA ILE A 381 -10.32 -27.06 -7.75
C ILE A 381 -10.59 -25.78 -8.54
N MET A 382 -10.78 -24.64 -7.86
CA MET A 382 -10.94 -23.34 -8.50
C MET A 382 -9.75 -23.00 -9.42
N GLN A 383 -8.53 -23.34 -8.99
CA GLN A 383 -7.32 -23.15 -9.79
C GLN A 383 -7.30 -24.05 -11.04
N ILE A 384 -7.65 -25.32 -10.90
CA ILE A 384 -7.73 -26.28 -12.01
C ILE A 384 -8.78 -25.83 -13.04
N ASP A 385 -9.95 -25.40 -12.59
CA ASP A 385 -11.02 -24.93 -13.48
C ASP A 385 -10.66 -23.62 -14.19
N CYS A 386 -9.91 -22.74 -13.52
CA CYS A 386 -9.35 -21.54 -14.14
C CYS A 386 -8.37 -21.91 -15.26
N ASN A 387 -7.49 -22.89 -15.02
CA ASN A 387 -6.52 -23.36 -16.01
C ASN A 387 -7.21 -24.06 -17.20
N LYS A 388 -8.21 -24.91 -16.97
CA LYS A 388 -8.97 -25.57 -18.06
C LYS A 388 -9.73 -24.60 -18.96
N LYS A 389 -10.27 -23.51 -18.39
CA LYS A 389 -10.91 -22.44 -19.17
C LYS A 389 -9.91 -21.67 -20.03
N GLN A 390 -8.64 -21.64 -19.64
CA GLN A 390 -7.57 -21.01 -20.42
C GLN A 390 -7.14 -21.90 -21.60
N ASP A 391 -7.17 -23.23 -21.46
CA ASP A 391 -6.82 -24.17 -22.53
C ASP A 391 -7.90 -24.33 -23.62
N SER A 392 -9.14 -23.87 -23.37
CA SER A 392 -10.29 -24.03 -24.28
C SER A 392 -10.63 -22.79 -25.12
N CYS A 393 -9.87 -21.70 -25.01
CA CYS A 393 -10.07 -20.42 -25.72
C CYS A 393 -8.88 -20.09 -26.61
#